data_AF-A0A3N9XPX1-F1
#
_entry.id   AF-A0A3N9XPX1-F1
#
_cell.length_a   1.000
_cell.length_b   1.000
_cell.length_c   1.000
_cell.angle_alpha   90.00
_cell.angle_beta   90.00
_cell.angle_gamma   90.00
#
_symmetry.space_group_name_H-M   'P 1'
#
loop_
_entity.id
_entity.type
_entity.pdbx_description
1 polymer ?
#
loop_
_entity_poly.entity_id
_entity_poly.type
_entity_poly.pdbx_seq_one_letter_code
_entity_poly.pdbx_strand_id
1 'polypeptide(L)'
;MTVGTKRFETASIVKVNILAALLLRQNPPGKALSSDIRRMAEDMIVSSDNDAAVSLWQRIEGSRGLAAANRAVGLRETKPNKHWGLTTTTAADQLRLLTALTSPTGPLTPPDRTFIMGLMNKVVPEQRWGVTAAREPGNRSIYVKNGWDTVDVDGGRWLVNSIGRIVEAGHDWLIAVLSDHHVSQKEGIRVVEKTATYVLKEMRAATAGDGPAQG
;
A
#
# COMPACT_ATOMS: atom_id res chain seq x y z
N MET A 1 13.84 -4.72 -6.89
CA MET A 1 14.56 -3.50 -7.30
C MET A 1 13.86 -2.29 -6.69
N THR A 2 14.60 -1.26 -6.28
CA THR A 2 14.03 0.04 -5.92
C THR A 2 14.86 1.12 -6.61
N VAL A 3 14.19 2.12 -7.19
CA VAL A 3 14.83 3.25 -7.85
C VAL A 3 14.46 4.52 -7.08
N GLY A 4 15.47 5.33 -6.75
CA GLY A 4 15.31 6.57 -6.00
C GLY A 4 15.24 6.39 -4.49
N THR A 5 15.54 7.48 -3.78
CA THR A 5 15.54 7.58 -2.32
C THR A 5 14.66 8.74 -1.81
N LYS A 6 13.98 9.44 -2.72
CA LYS A 6 13.10 10.57 -2.40
C LYS A 6 11.97 10.11 -1.48
N ARG A 7 11.63 10.96 -0.52
CA ARG A 7 10.42 10.81 0.29
C ARG A 7 9.24 11.51 -0.37
N PHE A 8 8.09 10.88 -0.30
CA PHE A 8 6.81 11.39 -0.80
C PHE A 8 5.81 11.39 0.35
N GLU A 9 4.91 12.36 0.38
CA GLU A 9 3.73 12.24 1.23
C GLU A 9 2.91 11.03 0.80
N THR A 10 2.29 10.35 1.75
CA THR A 10 1.59 9.10 1.47
C THR A 10 0.22 9.32 0.85
N ALA A 11 -0.44 10.43 1.18
CA ALA A 11 -1.88 10.57 1.04
C ALA A 11 -2.57 9.28 1.55
N SER A 12 -3.47 8.68 0.77
CA SER A 12 -4.23 7.51 1.22
C SER A 12 -3.49 6.16 1.25
N ILE A 13 -2.24 6.03 0.80
CA ILE A 13 -1.54 4.73 0.90
C ILE A 13 -1.18 4.38 2.36
N VAL A 14 -1.04 5.37 3.24
CA VAL A 14 -0.77 5.14 4.68
C VAL A 14 -1.89 4.39 5.38
N LYS A 15 -3.10 4.36 4.83
CA LYS A 15 -4.23 3.60 5.38
C LYS A 15 -3.90 2.10 5.51
N VAL A 16 -3.08 1.55 4.62
CA VAL A 16 -2.55 0.18 4.75
C VAL A 16 -1.66 0.06 5.98
N ASN A 17 -0.78 1.05 6.20
CA ASN A 17 0.12 1.10 7.36
C ASN A 17 -0.66 1.32 8.68
N ILE A 18 -1.74 2.11 8.67
CA ILE A 18 -2.64 2.32 9.82
C ILE A 18 -3.30 0.99 10.20
N LEU A 19 -3.82 0.26 9.22
CA LEU A 19 -4.46 -1.02 9.48
C LEU A 19 -3.46 -2.06 9.99
N ALA A 20 -2.26 -2.13 9.40
CA ALA A 20 -1.18 -2.98 9.91
C ALA A 20 -0.81 -2.61 11.36
N ALA A 21 -0.71 -1.32 11.68
CA ALA A 21 -0.43 -0.85 13.03
C ALA A 21 -1.51 -1.26 14.04
N LEU A 22 -2.78 -1.21 13.65
CA LEU A 22 -3.89 -1.65 14.48
C LEU A 22 -3.80 -3.14 14.82
N LEU A 23 -3.49 -3.98 13.83
CA LEU A 23 -3.37 -5.43 14.01
C LEU A 23 -2.13 -5.81 14.83
N LEU A 24 -0.98 -5.17 14.60
CA LEU A 24 0.26 -5.41 15.37
C LEU A 24 0.14 -5.07 16.86
N ARG A 25 -0.84 -4.24 17.25
CA ARG A 25 -1.08 -3.86 18.64
C ARG A 25 -1.98 -4.85 19.39
N GLN A 26 -2.53 -5.86 18.72
CA GLN A 26 -3.41 -6.82 19.35
C GLN A 26 -2.66 -7.68 20.36
N ASN A 27 -3.27 -7.86 21.53
CA ASN A 27 -2.81 -8.80 22.54
C ASN A 27 -4.00 -9.67 22.99
N PRO A 28 -3.98 -11.00 22.75
CA PRO A 28 -2.96 -11.72 21.98
C PRO A 28 -2.95 -11.32 20.48
N PRO A 29 -1.84 -11.53 19.76
CA PRO A 29 -1.76 -11.31 18.31
C PRO A 29 -2.78 -12.15 17.52
N GLY A 30 -3.28 -11.63 16.40
CA GLY A 30 -4.23 -12.34 15.52
C GLY A 30 -5.65 -12.48 16.09
N LYS A 31 -5.96 -11.76 17.18
CA LYS A 31 -7.32 -11.70 17.73
C LYS A 31 -8.27 -11.11 16.70
N ALA A 32 -9.46 -11.68 16.56
CA ALA A 32 -10.48 -11.08 15.69
C ALA A 32 -10.82 -9.65 16.13
N LEU A 33 -10.75 -8.70 15.20
CA LEU A 33 -11.31 -7.35 15.38
C LEU A 33 -12.83 -7.42 15.55
N SER A 34 -13.39 -6.51 16.35
CA SER A 34 -14.85 -6.37 16.45
C SER A 34 -15.46 -5.99 15.10
N SER A 35 -16.75 -6.28 14.93
CA SER A 35 -17.50 -5.97 13.70
C SER A 35 -17.37 -4.50 13.28
N ASP A 36 -17.47 -3.57 14.23
CA ASP A 36 -17.33 -2.13 13.96
C ASP A 36 -15.94 -1.74 13.47
N ILE A 37 -14.89 -2.31 14.06
CA ILE A 37 -13.52 -2.03 13.62
C ILE A 37 -13.25 -2.64 12.25
N ARG A 38 -13.82 -3.82 11.96
CA ARG A 38 -13.75 -4.43 10.63
C ARG A 38 -14.45 -3.59 9.57
N ARG A 39 -15.64 -3.05 9.87
CA ARG A 39 -16.37 -2.15 8.98
C ARG A 39 -15.55 -0.89 8.69
N MET A 40 -15.03 -0.22 9.72
CA MET A 40 -14.14 0.94 9.51
C MET A 40 -12.88 0.59 8.70
N ALA A 41 -12.29 -0.58 8.91
CA ALA A 41 -11.13 -1.01 8.13
C ALA A 41 -11.51 -1.25 6.66
N GLU A 42 -12.69 -1.82 6.41
CA GLU A 42 -13.25 -2.01 5.07
C GLU A 42 -13.48 -0.66 4.38
N ASP A 43 -14.22 0.26 5.00
CA ASP A 43 -14.47 1.60 4.46
C ASP A 43 -13.15 2.35 4.18
N MET A 44 -12.21 2.30 5.13
CA MET A 44 -10.90 2.95 4.98
C MET A 44 -10.07 2.37 3.83
N ILE A 45 -10.09 1.06 3.58
CA ILE A 45 -9.26 0.45 2.53
C ILE A 45 -9.97 0.40 1.19
N VAL A 46 -11.23 -0.04 1.16
CA VAL A 46 -11.99 -0.36 -0.05
C VAL A 46 -12.47 0.88 -0.78
N SER A 47 -13.06 1.84 -0.06
CA SER A 47 -13.52 3.12 -0.62
C SER A 47 -12.62 4.29 -0.26
N SER A 48 -11.58 4.06 0.54
CA SER A 48 -10.64 5.10 0.98
C SER A 48 -11.30 6.17 1.86
N ASP A 49 -12.29 5.78 2.67
CA ASP A 49 -13.00 6.66 3.60
C ASP A 49 -12.04 7.34 4.60
N ASN A 50 -12.19 8.65 4.78
CA ASN A 50 -11.31 9.46 5.63
C ASN A 50 -11.75 9.48 7.09
N ASP A 51 -13.05 9.39 7.40
CA ASP A 51 -13.57 9.43 8.76
C ASP A 51 -13.27 8.10 9.48
N ALA A 52 -13.39 6.99 8.75
CA ALA A 52 -12.91 5.68 9.18
C ALA A 52 -11.40 5.71 9.42
N ALA A 53 -10.62 6.37 8.54
CA ALA A 53 -9.18 6.52 8.72
C ALA A 53 -8.82 7.32 9.96
N VAL A 54 -9.52 8.44 10.24
CA VAL A 54 -9.34 9.22 11.46
C VAL A 54 -9.67 8.39 12.70
N SER A 55 -10.76 7.63 12.67
CA SER A 55 -11.17 6.76 13.78
C SER A 55 -10.14 5.68 14.08
N LEU A 56 -9.61 5.02 13.04
CA LEU A 56 -8.56 4.00 13.21
C LEU A 56 -7.20 4.60 13.55
N TRP A 57 -6.87 5.79 13.04
CA TRP A 57 -5.69 6.56 13.42
C TRP A 57 -5.64 6.88 14.91
N GLN A 58 -6.77 7.33 15.48
CA GLN A 58 -6.88 7.59 16.92
C GLN A 58 -6.70 6.31 17.74
N ARG A 59 -7.25 5.18 17.28
CA ARG A 59 -7.12 3.88 17.96
C ARG A 59 -5.69 3.36 18.03
N ILE A 60 -4.85 3.70 17.05
CA ILE A 60 -3.42 3.40 17.12
C ILE A 60 -2.64 4.46 17.90
N GLU A 61 -3.31 5.45 18.52
CA GLU A 61 -2.67 6.57 19.23
C GLU A 61 -1.84 7.45 18.28
N GLY A 62 -2.35 7.61 17.06
CA GLY A 62 -1.80 8.45 16.00
C GLY A 62 -0.36 8.11 15.64
N SER A 63 0.47 9.16 15.51
CA SER A 63 1.86 9.05 15.08
C SER A 63 2.68 8.10 15.94
N ARG A 64 2.36 7.97 17.23
CA ARG A 64 3.09 7.08 18.14
C ARG A 64 2.88 5.61 17.78
N GLY A 65 1.65 5.17 17.53
CA GLY A 65 1.41 3.79 17.10
C GLY A 65 1.89 3.52 15.69
N LEU A 66 1.76 4.48 14.78
CA LEU A 66 2.32 4.31 13.43
C LEU A 66 3.85 4.15 13.51
N ALA A 67 4.54 4.97 14.31
CA ALA A 67 5.99 4.83 14.53
C ALA A 67 6.37 3.48 15.15
N ALA A 68 5.57 2.95 16.08
CA ALA A 68 5.80 1.63 16.66
C ALA A 68 5.65 0.51 15.62
N ALA A 69 4.60 0.58 14.79
CA ALA A 69 4.41 -0.35 13.69
C ALA A 69 5.53 -0.27 12.65
N ASN A 70 5.98 0.95 12.31
CA ASN A 70 7.10 1.17 11.40
C ASN A 70 8.37 0.49 11.91
N ARG A 71 8.65 0.53 13.21
CA ARG A 71 9.79 -0.20 13.79
C ARG A 71 9.62 -1.72 13.68
N ALA A 72 8.42 -2.24 13.97
CA ALA A 72 8.15 -3.67 13.90
C ALA A 72 8.25 -4.23 12.47
N VAL A 73 7.82 -3.45 11.47
CA VAL A 73 7.86 -3.83 10.04
C VAL A 73 9.22 -3.51 9.40
N GLY A 74 10.01 -2.60 9.99
CA GLY A 74 11.29 -2.16 9.43
C GLY A 74 11.18 -1.01 8.43
N LEU A 75 10.16 -0.16 8.54
CA LEU A 75 9.95 1.05 7.73
C LEU A 75 10.79 2.21 8.27
N ARG A 76 12.06 2.27 7.86
CA ARG A 76 13.08 3.18 8.44
C ARG A 76 12.90 4.63 7.98
N GLU A 77 12.38 4.80 6.79
CA GLU A 77 12.27 6.08 6.09
C GLU A 77 10.86 6.68 6.16
N THR A 78 9.87 5.88 6.58
CA THR A 78 8.50 6.33 6.80
C THR A 78 8.39 7.16 8.09
N LYS A 79 8.08 8.45 7.94
CA LYS A 79 7.99 9.42 9.05
C LYS A 79 6.53 9.83 9.28
N PRO A 80 5.90 9.39 10.39
CA PRO A 80 4.53 9.76 10.71
C PRO A 80 4.34 11.27 10.87
N ASN A 81 3.20 11.77 10.40
CA ASN A 81 2.75 13.14 10.62
C ASN A 81 1.45 13.13 11.45
N LYS A 82 1.20 14.18 12.25
CA LYS A 82 -0.04 14.34 13.02
C LYS A 82 -1.29 14.28 12.12
N HIS A 83 -1.17 14.79 10.90
CA HIS A 83 -2.13 14.60 9.82
C HIS A 83 -1.68 13.36 9.05
N TRP A 84 -2.39 12.25 9.23
CA TRP A 84 -1.94 10.93 8.75
C TRP A 84 -1.55 10.92 7.27
N GLY A 85 -2.26 11.65 6.40
CA GLY A 85 -1.99 11.71 4.96
C GLY A 85 -0.65 12.36 4.59
N LEU A 86 -0.19 13.31 5.43
CA LEU A 86 1.10 14.00 5.31
C LEU A 86 2.26 13.18 5.88
N THR A 87 2.01 11.92 6.30
CA THR A 87 3.09 10.97 6.58
C THR A 87 3.96 10.85 5.33
N THR A 88 5.27 10.89 5.48
CA THR A 88 6.18 10.71 4.34
C THR A 88 6.75 9.30 4.32
N THR A 89 7.03 8.77 3.13
CA THR A 89 7.57 7.42 2.93
C THR A 89 8.44 7.34 1.68
N THR A 90 9.08 6.19 1.45
CA THR A 90 9.85 5.89 0.23
C THR A 90 9.28 4.66 -0.46
N ALA A 91 9.57 4.48 -1.75
CA ALA A 91 9.18 3.26 -2.46
C ALA A 91 9.76 1.99 -1.79
N ALA A 92 10.98 2.06 -1.25
CA ALA A 92 11.61 0.96 -0.52
C ALA A 92 10.80 0.54 0.71
N ASP A 93 10.32 1.51 1.49
CA ASP A 93 9.50 1.22 2.67
C ASP A 93 8.11 0.71 2.30
N GLN A 94 7.50 1.23 1.23
CA GLN A 94 6.24 0.67 0.75
C GLN A 94 6.39 -0.78 0.28
N LEU A 95 7.51 -1.15 -0.34
CA LEU A 95 7.83 -2.55 -0.64
C LEU A 95 8.01 -3.37 0.64
N ARG A 96 8.72 -2.86 1.66
CA ARG A 96 8.84 -3.56 2.97
C ARG A 96 7.49 -3.79 3.64
N LEU A 97 6.59 -2.81 3.57
CA LEU A 97 5.23 -2.94 4.08
C LEU A 97 4.51 -4.06 3.33
N LEU A 98 4.49 -4.03 2.00
CA LEU A 98 3.87 -5.09 1.18
C LEU A 98 4.49 -6.47 1.46
N THR A 99 5.81 -6.56 1.65
CA THR A 99 6.49 -7.80 2.03
C THR A 99 6.02 -8.31 3.38
N ALA A 100 5.79 -7.44 4.37
CA ALA A 100 5.24 -7.85 5.66
C ALA A 100 3.78 -8.36 5.57
N LEU A 101 3.03 -7.92 4.55
CA LEU A 101 1.67 -8.41 4.28
C LEU A 101 1.63 -9.77 3.60
N THR A 102 2.73 -10.24 3.00
CA THR A 102 2.77 -11.49 2.23
C THR A 102 3.73 -12.54 2.79
N SER A 103 4.81 -12.12 3.46
CA SER A 103 5.84 -13.03 3.96
C SER A 103 5.40 -13.76 5.24
N PRO A 104 5.58 -15.09 5.33
CA PRO A 104 5.27 -15.86 6.54
C PRO A 104 6.10 -15.46 7.74
N THR A 105 7.31 -14.93 7.53
CA THR A 105 8.27 -14.53 8.57
C THR A 105 8.09 -13.08 9.05
N GLY A 106 7.12 -12.36 8.47
CA GLY A 106 6.79 -11.00 8.90
C GLY A 106 6.12 -10.93 10.27
N PRO A 107 6.03 -9.73 10.87
CA PRO A 107 5.48 -9.54 12.23
C PRO A 107 3.96 -9.71 12.32
N LEU A 108 3.25 -9.76 11.19
CA LEU A 108 1.80 -9.95 11.13
C LEU A 108 1.46 -11.44 11.12
N THR A 109 0.38 -11.81 11.81
CA THR A 109 -0.10 -13.20 11.81
C THR A 109 -0.74 -13.58 10.46
N PRO A 110 -0.90 -14.87 10.13
CA PRO A 110 -1.58 -15.27 8.90
C PRO A 110 -3.01 -14.70 8.76
N PRO A 111 -3.86 -14.70 9.80
CA PRO A 111 -5.17 -14.03 9.73
C PRO A 111 -5.09 -12.54 9.42
N ASP A 112 -4.13 -11.82 9.99
CA ASP A 112 -3.96 -10.38 9.77
C ASP A 112 -3.56 -10.07 8.32
N ARG A 113 -2.59 -10.84 7.78
CA ARG A 113 -2.17 -10.75 6.38
C ARG A 113 -3.34 -11.01 5.44
N THR A 114 -4.11 -12.05 5.68
CA THR A 114 -5.31 -12.39 4.90
C THR A 114 -6.35 -11.27 4.96
N PHE A 115 -6.57 -10.67 6.13
CA PHE A 115 -7.54 -9.60 6.30
C PHE A 115 -7.16 -8.34 5.49
N ILE A 116 -5.93 -7.84 5.64
CA ILE A 116 -5.47 -6.64 4.92
C ILE A 116 -5.49 -6.88 3.40
N MET A 117 -4.92 -7.99 2.94
CA MET A 117 -4.86 -8.30 1.51
C MET A 117 -6.26 -8.53 0.94
N GLY A 118 -7.18 -9.15 1.70
CA GLY A 118 -8.57 -9.29 1.29
C GLY A 118 -9.26 -7.95 1.02
N LEU A 119 -9.01 -6.93 1.85
CA LEU A 119 -9.55 -5.59 1.64
C LEU A 119 -8.89 -4.89 0.44
N MET A 120 -7.58 -4.97 0.29
CA MET A 120 -6.86 -4.40 -0.87
C MET A 120 -7.28 -5.04 -2.21
N ASN A 121 -7.76 -6.28 -2.19
CA ASN A 121 -8.31 -6.93 -3.38
C ASN A 121 -9.70 -6.39 -3.75
N LYS A 122 -10.46 -5.87 -2.78
CA LYS A 122 -11.84 -5.41 -2.92
C LYS A 122 -11.98 -3.91 -3.21
N VAL A 123 -10.88 -3.15 -3.30
CA VAL A 123 -10.93 -1.72 -3.64
C VAL A 123 -11.87 -1.45 -4.81
N VAL A 124 -12.76 -0.46 -4.61
CA VAL A 124 -13.88 -0.15 -5.52
C VAL A 124 -13.41 0.17 -6.93
N PRO A 125 -14.17 -0.19 -7.99
CA PRO A 125 -13.75 -0.06 -9.39
C PRO A 125 -13.15 1.29 -9.76
N GLU A 126 -13.73 2.39 -9.27
CA GLU A 126 -13.33 3.77 -9.56
C GLU A 126 -11.93 4.11 -9.01
N GLN A 127 -11.46 3.35 -8.01
CA GLN A 127 -10.13 3.48 -7.42
C GLN A 127 -9.18 2.36 -7.86
N ARG A 128 -9.56 1.49 -8.81
CA ARG A 128 -8.67 0.42 -9.34
C ARG A 128 -7.84 0.89 -10.54
N TRP A 129 -7.17 2.02 -10.39
CA TRP A 129 -6.13 2.53 -11.30
C TRP A 129 -4.72 2.34 -10.71
N GLY A 130 -3.68 2.69 -11.45
CA GLY A 130 -2.29 2.65 -10.97
C GLY A 130 -1.64 1.28 -11.18
N VAL A 131 -1.21 0.59 -10.12
CA VAL A 131 -0.57 -0.75 -10.25
C VAL A 131 -1.45 -1.76 -10.99
N THR A 132 -2.77 -1.62 -10.92
CA THR A 132 -3.74 -2.49 -11.63
C THR A 132 -3.71 -2.34 -13.16
N ALA A 133 -3.07 -1.29 -13.70
CA ALA A 133 -2.88 -1.10 -15.13
C ALA A 133 -1.82 -2.04 -15.72
N ALA A 134 -0.96 -2.62 -14.87
CA ALA A 134 0.04 -3.60 -15.27
C ALA A 134 -0.49 -5.04 -15.34
N ARG A 135 -1.81 -5.20 -15.26
CA ARG A 135 -2.49 -6.49 -15.36
C ARG A 135 -2.34 -7.09 -16.75
N GLU A 136 -2.21 -8.41 -16.80
CA GLU A 136 -2.18 -9.22 -18.01
C GLU A 136 -3.23 -10.35 -17.89
N PRO A 137 -3.68 -10.93 -19.02
CA PRO A 137 -4.49 -12.13 -19.01
C PRO A 137 -3.86 -13.23 -18.14
N GLY A 138 -4.66 -13.90 -17.32
CA GLY A 138 -4.19 -14.98 -16.44
C GLY A 138 -3.69 -14.54 -15.05
N ASN A 139 -3.71 -13.24 -14.73
CA ASN A 139 -3.52 -12.81 -13.34
C ASN A 139 -4.63 -13.39 -12.44
N ARG A 140 -4.23 -14.09 -11.37
CA ARG A 140 -5.14 -14.75 -10.43
C ARG A 140 -5.75 -13.77 -9.42
N SER A 141 -4.97 -12.79 -8.98
CA SER A 141 -5.41 -11.80 -7.99
C SER A 141 -4.60 -10.52 -8.11
N ILE A 142 -5.27 -9.38 -7.91
CA ILE A 142 -4.66 -8.06 -7.96
C ILE A 142 -5.13 -7.25 -6.75
N TYR A 143 -4.16 -6.69 -6.04
CA TYR A 143 -4.34 -5.96 -4.79
C TYR A 143 -3.82 -4.55 -4.99
N VAL A 144 -4.54 -3.54 -4.52
CA VAL A 144 -4.13 -2.14 -4.69
C VAL A 144 -4.51 -1.32 -3.47
N LYS A 145 -3.71 -0.30 -3.17
CA LYS A 145 -4.17 0.92 -2.50
C LYS A 145 -3.53 2.12 -3.17
N ASN A 146 -4.37 3.10 -3.46
CA ASN A 146 -3.96 4.37 -4.05
C ASN A 146 -3.98 5.51 -3.04
N GLY A 147 -3.18 6.54 -3.28
CA GLY A 147 -3.16 7.78 -2.52
C GLY A 147 -2.82 8.95 -3.43
N TRP A 148 -3.64 9.99 -3.40
CA TRP A 148 -3.46 11.19 -4.19
C TRP A 148 -3.97 12.38 -3.40
N ASP A 149 -3.30 13.52 -3.55
CA ASP A 149 -3.70 14.80 -2.96
C ASP A 149 -3.00 15.95 -3.68
N THR A 150 -3.46 17.18 -3.45
CA THR A 150 -2.71 18.39 -3.81
C THR A 150 -1.72 18.74 -2.72
N VAL A 151 -0.51 19.13 -3.10
CA VAL A 151 0.58 19.46 -2.17
C VAL A 151 0.84 20.96 -2.21
N ASP A 152 0.50 21.67 -1.13
CA ASP A 152 0.60 23.14 -1.05
C ASP A 152 2.02 23.65 -1.29
N VAL A 153 3.02 22.99 -0.69
CA VAL A 153 4.44 23.37 -0.84
C VAL A 153 4.97 23.20 -2.26
N ASP A 154 4.28 22.40 -3.08
CA ASP A 154 4.59 22.21 -4.50
C ASP A 154 3.75 23.14 -5.40
N GLY A 155 3.13 24.18 -4.84
CA GLY A 155 2.26 25.10 -5.56
C GLY A 155 0.91 24.48 -5.93
N GLY A 156 0.37 23.58 -5.09
CA GLY A 156 -0.89 22.90 -5.34
C GLY A 156 -0.81 21.80 -6.40
N ARG A 157 0.40 21.36 -6.78
CA ARG A 157 0.60 20.24 -7.69
C ARG A 157 0.16 18.93 -7.05
N TRP A 158 -0.18 17.97 -7.91
CA TRP A 158 -0.68 16.68 -7.49
C TRP A 158 0.45 15.72 -7.14
N LEU A 159 0.29 15.07 -6.00
CA LEU A 159 0.95 13.84 -5.63
C LEU A 159 0.03 12.67 -5.92
N VAL A 160 0.57 11.61 -6.54
CA VAL A 160 -0.17 10.41 -6.92
C VAL A 160 0.71 9.18 -6.70
N ASN A 161 0.23 8.29 -5.85
CA ASN A 161 0.90 7.08 -5.39
C ASN A 161 0.00 5.86 -5.60
N SER A 162 0.61 4.73 -5.93
CA SER A 162 -0.06 3.43 -6.01
C SER A 162 0.85 2.33 -5.50
N ILE A 163 0.33 1.50 -4.61
CA ILE A 163 1.03 0.32 -4.07
C ILE A 163 0.15 -0.91 -4.24
N GLY A 164 0.75 -2.09 -4.40
CA GLY A 164 -0.03 -3.30 -4.53
C GLY A 164 0.76 -4.55 -4.84
N ARG A 165 0.00 -5.60 -5.17
CA ARG A 165 0.50 -6.93 -5.50
C ARG A 165 -0.23 -7.48 -6.72
N ILE A 166 0.48 -8.15 -7.61
CA ILE A 166 -0.09 -8.88 -8.75
C ILE A 166 0.40 -10.33 -8.66
N VAL A 167 -0.55 -11.26 -8.56
CA VAL A 167 -0.27 -12.70 -8.50
C VAL A 167 -0.61 -13.33 -9.85
N GLU A 168 0.38 -13.97 -10.45
CA GLU A 168 0.25 -14.69 -11.72
C GLU A 168 0.77 -16.13 -11.61
N ALA A 169 0.75 -16.86 -12.72
CA ALA A 169 1.38 -18.18 -12.78
C ALA A 169 2.90 -17.98 -12.73
N GLY A 170 3.57 -18.57 -11.73
CA GLY A 170 5.03 -18.50 -11.58
C GLY A 170 5.57 -17.25 -10.86
N HIS A 171 4.81 -16.15 -10.78
CA HIS A 171 5.28 -14.91 -10.15
C HIS A 171 4.31 -14.29 -9.15
N ASP A 172 4.91 -13.62 -8.16
CA ASP A 172 4.24 -12.84 -7.13
C ASP A 172 4.91 -11.47 -7.02
N TRP A 173 4.33 -10.48 -7.72
CA TRP A 173 4.93 -9.16 -7.85
C TRP A 173 4.43 -8.22 -6.75
N LEU A 174 5.35 -7.57 -6.04
CA LEU A 174 5.07 -6.43 -5.17
C LEU A 174 5.53 -5.15 -5.86
N ILE A 175 4.67 -4.14 -5.90
CA ILE A 175 4.93 -2.89 -6.65
C ILE A 175 4.55 -1.70 -5.78
N ALA A 176 5.44 -0.70 -5.76
CA ALA A 176 5.16 0.61 -5.22
C ALA A 176 5.67 1.68 -6.19
N VAL A 177 4.77 2.54 -6.67
CA VAL A 177 5.09 3.69 -7.51
C VAL A 177 4.62 4.94 -6.78
N LEU A 178 5.57 5.79 -6.41
CA LEU A 178 5.32 7.06 -5.74
C LEU A 178 5.75 8.19 -6.66
N SER A 179 4.91 9.21 -6.80
CA SER A 179 5.16 10.31 -7.72
C SER A 179 4.46 11.59 -7.28
N ASP A 180 5.04 12.74 -7.63
CA ASP A 180 4.52 14.05 -7.28
C ASP A 180 4.81 15.08 -8.37
N HIS A 181 4.45 16.34 -8.09
CA HIS A 181 4.64 17.46 -9.01
C HIS A 181 3.85 17.36 -10.32
N HIS A 182 2.71 16.65 -10.32
CA HIS A 182 1.85 16.55 -11.49
C HIS A 182 0.95 17.78 -11.64
N VAL A 183 0.72 18.22 -12.88
CA VAL A 183 -0.17 19.36 -13.18
C VAL A 183 -1.65 19.04 -12.94
N SER A 184 -2.02 17.76 -12.87
CA SER A 184 -3.37 17.31 -12.55
C SER A 184 -3.34 15.89 -11.97
N GLN A 185 -4.39 15.50 -11.24
CA GLN A 185 -4.57 14.13 -10.76
C GLN A 185 -4.52 13.12 -11.92
N LYS A 186 -5.20 13.43 -13.03
CA LYS A 186 -5.27 12.56 -14.21
C LYS A 186 -3.89 12.30 -14.80
N GLU A 187 -3.03 13.32 -14.85
CA GLU A 187 -1.68 13.16 -15.37
C GLU A 187 -0.81 12.32 -14.42
N GLY A 188 -0.94 12.53 -13.11
CA GLY A 188 -0.25 11.68 -12.13
C GLY A 188 -0.68 10.21 -12.22
N ILE A 189 -1.98 9.94 -12.38
CA ILE A 189 -2.47 8.57 -12.62
C ILE A 189 -1.81 7.98 -13.87
N ARG A 190 -1.79 8.72 -14.99
CA ARG A 190 -1.16 8.27 -16.24
C ARG A 190 0.32 7.90 -16.05
N VAL A 191 1.08 8.72 -15.33
CA VAL A 191 2.51 8.47 -15.05
C VAL A 191 2.68 7.22 -14.19
N VAL A 192 1.88 7.07 -13.14
CA VAL A 192 1.92 5.90 -12.25
C VAL A 192 1.61 4.61 -13.01
N GLU A 193 0.56 4.62 -13.84
CA GLU A 193 0.16 3.46 -14.66
C GLU A 193 1.23 3.10 -15.67
N LYS A 194 1.73 4.07 -16.44
CA LYS A 194 2.80 3.84 -17.43
C LYS A 194 4.05 3.25 -16.77
N THR A 195 4.41 3.73 -15.59
CA THR A 195 5.56 3.24 -14.83
C THR A 195 5.34 1.80 -14.38
N ALA A 196 4.18 1.49 -13.79
CA ALA A 196 3.85 0.14 -13.33
C ALA A 196 3.83 -0.86 -14.50
N THR A 197 3.17 -0.51 -15.61
CA THR A 197 3.10 -1.35 -16.81
C THR A 197 4.48 -1.58 -17.42
N TYR A 198 5.29 -0.53 -17.56
CA TYR A 198 6.63 -0.67 -18.11
C TYR A 198 7.51 -1.58 -17.24
N VAL A 199 7.58 -1.32 -15.93
CA VAL A 199 8.43 -2.11 -15.02
C VAL A 199 8.02 -3.59 -15.03
N LEU A 200 6.72 -3.91 -14.93
CA LEU A 200 6.31 -5.32 -14.94
C LEU A 200 6.52 -5.99 -16.29
N LYS A 201 6.35 -5.28 -17.41
CA LYS A 201 6.66 -5.83 -18.72
C LYS A 201 8.13 -6.26 -18.79
N GLU A 202 9.05 -5.40 -18.37
CA GLU A 202 10.49 -5.71 -18.37
C GLU A 202 10.84 -6.81 -17.36
N MET A 203 10.24 -6.81 -16.16
CA MET A 203 10.47 -7.86 -15.17
C MET A 203 9.99 -9.23 -15.66
N ARG A 204 8.81 -9.31 -16.26
CA ARG A 204 8.30 -10.56 -16.86
C ARG A 204 9.21 -11.08 -17.97
N ALA A 205 9.71 -10.18 -18.83
CA ALA A 205 10.64 -10.56 -19.89
C ALA A 205 11.97 -11.09 -19.32
N ALA A 206 12.47 -10.45 -18.25
CA ALA A 206 13.71 -10.86 -17.58
C ALA A 206 13.60 -12.21 -16.86
N THR A 207 12.41 -12.58 -16.35
CA THR A 207 12.19 -13.82 -15.59
C THR A 207 11.48 -14.92 -16.37
N ALA A 208 11.26 -14.74 -17.68
CA ALA A 208 10.52 -15.69 -18.53
C ALA A 208 11.14 -17.11 -18.56
N GLY A 209 12.43 -17.24 -18.25
CA GLY A 209 13.14 -18.50 -18.17
C GLY A 209 13.20 -19.15 -16.78
N ASP A 210 12.75 -18.47 -15.73
CA ASP A 210 13.03 -18.88 -14.34
C ASP A 210 12.15 -20.05 -13.85
N GLY A 211 11.10 -20.42 -14.59
CA GLY A 211 10.16 -21.47 -14.19
C GLY A 211 9.44 -21.18 -12.86
N PRO A 212 8.40 -21.94 -12.49
CA PRO A 212 7.82 -21.81 -11.15
C PRO A 212 8.82 -22.31 -10.10
N ALA A 213 9.00 -21.56 -9.01
CA ALA A 213 9.68 -22.06 -7.83
C ALA A 213 9.01 -23.38 -7.37
N GLN A 214 9.81 -24.44 -7.22
CA GLN A 214 9.33 -25.71 -6.69
C GLN A 214 9.03 -25.56 -5.20
N GLY A 215 7.78 -25.86 -4.80
CA GLY A 215 7.39 -26.17 -3.42
C GLY A 215 6.85 -25.01 -2.60
#